data_AF-A0A0F9DD58-F1
#
_entry.id   AF-A0A0F9DD58-F1
#
_cell.length_a   1.000
_cell.length_b   1.000
_cell.length_c   1.000
_cell.angle_alpha   90.00
_cell.angle_beta   90.00
_cell.angle_gamma   90.00
#
_symmetry.space_group_name_H-M   'P 1'
#
loop_
_entity.id
_entity.type
_entity.pdbx_description
1 polymer ?
#
loop_
_entity_poly.entity_id
_entity_poly.type
_entity_poly.pdbx_seq_one_letter_code
_entity_poly.pdbx_strand_id
1 'polypeptide(L)'
;MAIFGNVQKAGSTVRAEIRCIDVSGAKPVTWTKVFSDDSERARGNIAKGIIEAIRGAAEWTPPEYGDEDEPKTFAPALNVNGDFESGHDGWQRPDNVSMKIVPDPRTGRRGKVLRLFTDLEREAWLKYQRDLRLGKADPSRPPVIGTVANKYATVAGLEGVHFRSKWIKATPGRRYWLVADMKGRTAGIFFPKIFVKGFADFSALADGLSDVSLNDMKLSADDFAKLPAGKRKELIAADAKKHPDRYRREVYRWYLACRNEDNVWKHYAAPFPPRGGLPKVAQWFRIDVYAYWPPGQFLFDDVHMYKDPRQKAPLPEVKARTPRYKAPSTQPTGAR
;
A
#
# COMPACT_ATOMS: atom_id res chain seq x y z
N MET A 1 27.63 -21.89 20.84
CA MET A 1 26.28 -21.73 21.41
C MET A 1 25.35 -22.79 20.82
N ALA A 2 24.66 -23.54 21.68
CA ALA A 2 23.62 -24.51 21.32
C ALA A 2 22.29 -24.08 21.93
N ILE A 3 21.20 -24.15 21.15
CA ILE A 3 19.86 -23.77 21.55
C ILE A 3 18.93 -24.94 21.23
N PHE A 4 18.18 -25.41 22.22
CA PHE A 4 17.20 -26.48 22.05
C PHE A 4 16.01 -26.24 22.99
N GLY A 5 14.86 -26.83 22.66
CA GLY A 5 13.66 -26.61 23.44
C GLY A 5 12.44 -27.29 22.86
N ASN A 6 11.34 -27.20 23.60
CA ASN A 6 10.05 -27.77 23.21
C ASN A 6 9.03 -26.65 23.00
N VAL A 7 8.28 -26.73 21.90
CA VAL A 7 7.16 -25.83 21.60
C VAL A 7 5.86 -26.62 21.71
N GLN A 8 4.92 -26.09 22.47
CA GLN A 8 3.60 -26.66 22.69
C GLN A 8 2.53 -25.62 22.35
N LYS A 9 1.40 -26.07 21.82
CA LYS A 9 0.23 -25.22 21.59
C LYS A 9 -0.95 -25.82 22.36
N ALA A 10 -1.58 -25.01 23.22
CA ALA A 10 -2.76 -25.38 23.98
C ALA A 10 -3.83 -24.30 23.77
N GLY A 11 -4.87 -24.62 22.99
CA GLY A 11 -5.86 -23.62 22.59
C GLY A 11 -5.25 -22.50 21.73
N SER A 12 -5.49 -21.24 22.14
CA SER A 12 -4.90 -20.04 21.52
C SER A 12 -3.45 -19.79 21.95
N THR A 13 -3.03 -20.32 23.09
CA THR A 13 -1.70 -20.07 23.65
C THR A 13 -0.64 -20.95 23.01
N VAL A 14 0.49 -20.34 22.63
CA VAL A 14 1.72 -21.02 22.27
C VAL A 14 2.71 -20.86 23.42
N ARG A 15 3.34 -21.96 23.83
CA ARG A 15 4.38 -22.00 24.88
C ARG A 15 5.65 -22.59 24.29
N ALA A 16 6.80 -21.97 24.57
CA ALA A 16 8.11 -22.48 24.21
C ALA A 16 9.03 -22.51 25.45
N GLU A 17 9.56 -23.67 25.79
CA GLU A 17 10.58 -23.83 26.81
C GLU A 17 11.93 -24.02 26.15
N ILE A 18 12.81 -23.03 26.28
CA ILE A 18 14.10 -22.97 25.59
C ILE A 18 15.23 -23.09 26.59
N ARG A 19 16.19 -23.96 26.27
CA ARG A 19 17.48 -24.08 26.93
C ARG A 19 18.56 -23.55 26.01
N CYS A 20 19.41 -22.67 26.54
CA CYS A 20 20.60 -22.17 25.87
C CYS A 20 21.83 -22.65 26.63
N ILE A 21 22.80 -23.18 25.89
CA ILE A 21 24.12 -23.57 26.38
C ILE A 21 25.15 -22.82 25.55
N ASP A 22 25.81 -21.83 26.14
CA ASP A 22 26.94 -21.15 25.52
C ASP A 22 28.26 -21.66 26.09
N VAL A 23 29.02 -22.35 25.25
CA VAL A 23 30.36 -22.90 25.55
C VAL A 23 31.49 -22.04 24.96
N SER A 24 31.19 -20.83 24.46
CA SER A 24 32.19 -19.95 23.85
C SER A 24 33.14 -19.30 24.87
N GLY A 25 32.74 -19.22 26.15
CA GLY A 25 33.54 -18.67 27.24
C GLY A 25 34.29 -19.73 28.06
N ALA A 26 35.17 -19.26 28.96
CA ALA A 26 35.94 -20.13 29.87
C ALA A 26 35.05 -20.92 30.86
N LYS A 27 33.81 -20.48 31.07
CA LYS A 27 32.79 -21.19 31.84
C LYS A 27 31.52 -21.29 30.98
N PRO A 28 30.96 -22.49 30.78
CA PRO A 28 29.68 -22.63 30.09
C PRO A 28 28.59 -21.81 30.78
N VAL A 29 27.87 -21.00 30.02
CA VAL A 29 26.68 -20.30 30.49
C VAL A 29 25.45 -21.11 30.06
N THR A 30 24.67 -21.54 31.03
CA THR A 30 23.44 -22.30 30.78
C THR A 30 22.24 -21.62 31.38
N TRP A 31 21.17 -21.45 30.61
CA TRP A 31 19.89 -20.99 31.14
C TRP A 31 18.72 -21.74 30.50
N THR A 32 17.60 -21.79 31.23
CA THR A 32 16.31 -22.29 30.75
C THR A 32 15.28 -21.20 30.95
N LYS A 33 14.49 -20.88 29.92
CA LYS A 33 13.43 -19.87 29.99
C LYS A 33 12.19 -20.34 29.24
N VAL A 34 11.03 -19.99 29.79
CA VAL A 34 9.73 -20.27 29.20
C VAL A 34 9.19 -18.98 28.59
N PHE A 35 8.71 -19.07 27.36
CA PHE A 35 8.04 -18.02 26.62
C PHE A 35 6.61 -18.46 26.32
N SER A 36 5.67 -17.54 26.41
CA SER A 36 4.25 -17.80 26.24
C SER A 36 3.59 -16.58 25.61
N ASP A 37 2.72 -16.81 24.65
CA ASP A 37 1.94 -15.75 24.01
C ASP A 37 0.65 -16.36 23.41
N ASP A 38 -0.46 -15.65 23.52
CA ASP A 38 -1.80 -16.06 23.08
C ASP A 38 -2.38 -15.14 21.98
N SER A 39 -1.58 -14.20 21.49
CA SER A 39 -1.94 -13.33 20.37
C SER A 39 -1.82 -14.04 19.02
N GLU A 40 -2.40 -13.43 17.98
CA GLU A 40 -2.20 -13.88 16.59
C GLU A 40 -0.72 -13.92 16.15
N ARG A 41 0.15 -13.18 16.86
CA ARG A 41 1.59 -13.11 16.59
C ARG A 41 2.44 -13.94 17.56
N ALA A 42 1.82 -14.84 18.32
CA ALA A 42 2.48 -15.60 19.39
C ALA A 42 3.84 -16.18 18.98
N ARG A 43 3.94 -16.81 17.80
CA ARG A 43 5.21 -17.38 17.30
C ARG A 43 6.29 -16.31 17.08
N GLY A 44 5.92 -15.17 16.50
CA GLY A 44 6.85 -14.08 16.25
C GLY A 44 7.31 -13.41 17.55
N ASN A 45 6.39 -13.19 18.48
CA ASN A 45 6.69 -12.61 19.79
C ASN A 45 7.56 -13.54 20.65
N ILE A 46 7.26 -14.85 20.64
CA ILE A 46 8.07 -15.87 21.30
C ILE A 46 9.47 -15.94 20.68
N ALA A 47 9.58 -16.01 19.35
CA ALA A 47 10.87 -16.03 18.66
C ALA A 47 11.71 -14.78 19.00
N LYS A 48 11.09 -13.59 19.00
CA LYS A 48 11.70 -12.35 19.45
C LYS A 48 12.21 -12.49 20.89
N GLY A 49 11.35 -12.87 21.84
CA GLY A 49 11.73 -12.99 23.25
C GLY A 49 12.89 -13.97 23.48
N ILE A 50 12.96 -15.05 22.70
CA ILE A 50 14.08 -15.99 22.72
C ILE A 50 15.38 -15.32 22.29
N ILE A 51 15.38 -14.61 21.16
CA ILE A 51 16.55 -13.87 20.66
C ILE A 51 16.99 -12.80 21.66
N GLU A 52 16.05 -12.06 22.27
CA GLU A 52 16.34 -11.03 23.28
C GLU A 52 17.00 -11.63 24.52
N ALA A 53 16.50 -12.79 24.99
CA ALA A 53 17.09 -13.50 26.11
C ALA A 53 18.51 -14.02 25.80
N ILE A 54 18.75 -14.49 24.56
CA ILE A 54 20.08 -14.93 24.11
C ILE A 54 21.04 -13.74 24.07
N ARG A 55 20.60 -12.60 23.54
CA ARG A 55 21.45 -11.42 23.33
C ARG A 55 21.63 -10.58 24.60
N GLY A 56 20.83 -10.81 25.63
CA GLY A 56 20.82 -9.98 26.85
C GLY A 56 20.36 -8.54 26.60
N ALA A 57 19.71 -8.28 25.46
CA ALA A 57 19.25 -6.96 25.06
C ALA A 57 17.94 -7.10 24.27
N ALA A 58 17.03 -6.15 24.47
CA ALA A 58 15.84 -6.06 23.64
C ALA A 58 16.26 -5.83 22.18
N GLU A 59 15.68 -6.62 21.27
CA GLU A 59 15.80 -6.42 19.84
C GLU A 59 14.87 -5.29 19.40
N TRP A 60 13.78 -5.10 20.15
CA TRP A 60 12.84 -4.02 19.96
C TRP A 60 12.50 -3.34 21.29
N THR A 61 12.79 -2.04 21.39
CA THR A 61 12.55 -1.22 22.59
C THR A 61 11.47 -0.18 22.29
N PRO A 62 10.20 -0.41 22.67
CA PRO A 62 9.15 0.58 22.44
C PRO A 62 9.45 1.90 23.18
N PRO A 63 9.09 3.05 22.59
CA PRO A 63 8.56 3.21 21.25
C PRO A 63 9.70 3.13 20.22
N GLU A 64 9.63 2.19 19.28
CA GLU A 64 10.45 2.29 18.07
C GLU A 64 9.67 2.99 16.96
N TYR A 65 10.40 3.31 15.90
CA TYR A 65 9.86 3.76 14.63
C TYR A 65 8.62 2.96 14.17
N GLY A 66 7.45 3.59 14.14
CA GLY A 66 6.17 3.00 13.81
C GLY A 66 5.25 2.74 15.00
N ASP A 67 5.76 2.76 16.24
CA ASP A 67 4.98 2.64 17.49
C ASP A 67 4.53 4.01 18.02
N GLU A 68 4.72 5.08 17.26
CA GLU A 68 4.32 6.40 17.72
C GLU A 68 2.80 6.48 17.87
N ASP A 69 2.32 7.09 18.95
CA ASP A 69 0.90 7.42 19.08
C ASP A 69 0.47 8.41 17.99
N GLU A 70 -0.79 8.28 17.58
CA GLU A 70 -1.44 9.22 16.68
C GLU A 70 -1.44 10.64 17.29
N PRO A 71 -1.02 11.66 16.52
CA PRO A 71 -1.13 13.04 16.94
C PRO A 71 -2.57 13.43 17.28
N LYS A 72 -2.77 14.09 18.42
CA LYS A 72 -4.08 14.61 18.84
C LYS A 72 -4.64 15.67 17.90
N THR A 73 -3.79 16.33 17.13
CA THR A 73 -4.16 17.36 16.17
C THR A 73 -3.31 17.22 14.91
N PHE A 74 -3.98 17.35 13.77
CA PHE A 74 -3.33 17.43 12.47
C PHE A 74 -3.55 18.81 11.84
N ALA A 75 -2.62 19.20 10.97
CA ALA A 75 -2.87 20.24 9.98
C ALA A 75 -3.89 19.73 8.94
N PRO A 76 -4.38 20.57 8.01
CA PRO A 76 -5.28 20.09 6.95
C PRO A 76 -4.70 18.92 6.15
N ALA A 77 -5.57 18.00 5.75
CA ALA A 77 -5.20 16.83 4.95
C ALA A 77 -4.57 17.26 3.63
N LEU A 78 -3.57 16.49 3.19
CA LEU A 78 -2.84 16.72 1.95
C LEU A 78 -3.60 16.22 0.72
N ASN A 79 -4.41 15.17 0.88
CA ASN A 79 -5.35 14.73 -0.14
C ASN A 79 -6.71 15.41 0.07
N VAL A 80 -7.38 15.68 -1.04
CA VAL A 80 -8.71 16.27 -1.07
C VAL A 80 -9.76 15.19 -0.83
N ASN A 81 -10.80 15.51 -0.05
CA ASN A 81 -12.04 14.73 0.07
C ASN A 81 -11.79 13.25 0.44
N GLY A 82 -11.01 13.03 1.50
CA GLY A 82 -10.75 11.68 2.05
C GLY A 82 -11.96 11.08 2.78
N ASP A 83 -12.92 11.92 3.15
CA ASP A 83 -14.24 11.63 3.72
C ASP A 83 -15.29 11.30 2.64
N PHE A 84 -14.96 11.46 1.36
CA PHE A 84 -15.82 11.13 0.20
C PHE A 84 -17.17 11.87 0.12
N GLU A 85 -17.38 12.91 0.93
CA GLU A 85 -18.63 13.68 0.95
C GLU A 85 -18.89 14.42 -0.37
N SER A 86 -17.81 14.92 -0.99
CA SER A 86 -17.83 15.60 -2.29
C SER A 86 -17.76 14.62 -3.47
N GLY A 87 -18.25 13.38 -3.27
CA GLY A 87 -18.19 12.35 -4.30
C GLY A 87 -16.74 11.97 -4.61
N HIS A 88 -16.36 11.93 -5.88
CA HIS A 88 -15.02 11.46 -6.29
C HIS A 88 -14.00 12.59 -6.47
N ASP A 89 -14.29 13.80 -6.01
CA ASP A 89 -13.35 14.92 -6.10
C ASP A 89 -12.04 14.56 -5.39
N GLY A 90 -10.91 14.86 -6.02
CA GLY A 90 -9.60 14.44 -5.48
C GLY A 90 -9.25 12.96 -5.69
N TRP A 91 -10.14 12.17 -6.29
CA TRP A 91 -9.96 10.74 -6.55
C TRP A 91 -10.26 10.37 -8.01
N GLN A 92 -9.96 9.12 -8.39
CA GLN A 92 -10.38 8.58 -9.67
C GLN A 92 -11.91 8.44 -9.71
N ARG A 93 -12.51 8.55 -10.90
CA ARG A 93 -13.94 8.30 -11.07
C ARG A 93 -14.25 6.83 -10.75
N PRO A 94 -15.27 6.52 -9.91
CA PRO A 94 -15.69 5.14 -9.66
C PRO A 94 -16.17 4.46 -10.94
N ASP A 95 -15.92 3.15 -11.07
CA ASP A 95 -16.39 2.36 -12.20
C ASP A 95 -17.87 1.97 -12.11
N ASN A 96 -18.50 2.25 -10.95
CA ASN A 96 -19.87 1.90 -10.61
C ASN A 96 -20.21 0.39 -10.68
N VAL A 97 -19.20 -0.48 -10.68
CA VAL A 97 -19.33 -1.93 -10.53
C VAL A 97 -18.58 -2.36 -9.26
N SER A 98 -17.25 -2.28 -9.30
CA SER A 98 -16.37 -2.67 -8.20
C SER A 98 -16.11 -1.53 -7.21
N MET A 99 -16.30 -0.28 -7.64
CA MET A 99 -16.06 0.93 -6.87
C MET A 99 -17.30 1.81 -6.92
N LYS A 100 -17.82 2.20 -5.75
CA LYS A 100 -18.93 3.14 -5.63
C LYS A 100 -18.70 4.06 -4.44
N ILE A 101 -19.21 5.28 -4.50
CA ILE A 101 -19.40 6.13 -3.33
C ILE A 101 -20.87 6.02 -2.96
N VAL A 102 -21.16 5.56 -1.75
CA VAL A 102 -22.50 5.17 -1.31
C VAL A 102 -22.83 5.88 0.01
N PRO A 103 -24.11 5.99 0.40
CA PRO A 103 -24.47 6.50 1.72
C PRO A 103 -23.76 5.73 2.83
N ASP A 104 -23.30 6.45 3.87
CA ASP A 104 -22.71 5.83 5.05
C ASP A 104 -23.72 4.91 5.77
N PRO A 105 -23.42 3.62 5.94
CA PRO A 105 -24.34 2.69 6.61
C PRO A 105 -24.33 2.77 8.14
N ARG A 106 -23.51 3.64 8.76
CA ARG A 106 -23.51 3.83 10.22
C ARG A 106 -24.78 4.55 10.66
N THR A 107 -25.54 3.93 11.57
CA THR A 107 -26.80 4.48 12.10
C THR A 107 -26.59 5.90 12.63
N GLY A 108 -27.43 6.84 12.19
CA GLY A 108 -27.40 8.23 12.64
C GLY A 108 -26.33 9.12 12.01
N ARG A 109 -25.39 8.57 11.21
CA ARG A 109 -24.49 9.40 10.39
C ARG A 109 -25.18 9.73 9.06
N ARG A 110 -25.12 11.02 8.69
CA ARG A 110 -25.44 11.49 7.34
C ARG A 110 -24.10 11.68 6.64
N GLY A 111 -23.93 11.07 5.47
CA GLY A 111 -22.67 11.17 4.74
C GLY A 111 -22.52 10.08 3.69
N LYS A 112 -21.30 9.94 3.17
CA LYS A 112 -20.94 8.97 2.14
C LYS A 112 -19.67 8.24 2.54
N VAL A 113 -19.50 7.05 1.99
CA VAL A 113 -18.28 6.24 2.14
C VAL A 113 -17.89 5.61 0.82
N LEU A 114 -16.62 5.30 0.65
CA LEU A 114 -16.14 4.51 -0.47
C LEU A 114 -16.47 3.03 -0.23
N ARG A 115 -17.14 2.40 -1.19
CA ARG A 115 -17.42 0.97 -1.24
C ARG A 115 -16.59 0.30 -2.33
N LEU A 116 -15.78 -0.67 -1.92
CA LEU A 116 -15.11 -1.62 -2.83
C LEU A 116 -15.83 -2.96 -2.79
N PHE A 117 -16.05 -3.56 -3.96
CA PHE A 117 -16.67 -4.87 -4.11
C PHE A 117 -15.82 -5.76 -4.99
N THR A 118 -15.38 -6.90 -4.43
CA THR A 118 -14.35 -7.76 -5.02
C THR A 118 -14.88 -9.13 -5.45
N ASP A 119 -16.12 -9.48 -5.08
CA ASP A 119 -16.79 -10.73 -5.50
C ASP A 119 -17.46 -10.55 -6.88
N LEU A 120 -16.66 -10.29 -7.90
CA LEU A 120 -17.09 -10.07 -9.28
C LEU A 120 -16.39 -11.08 -10.18
N GLU A 121 -17.08 -11.60 -11.20
CA GLU A 121 -16.46 -12.42 -12.25
C GLU A 121 -15.29 -11.64 -12.90
N ARG A 122 -14.10 -12.25 -12.89
CA ARG A 122 -12.84 -11.55 -13.18
C ARG A 122 -12.73 -11.10 -14.63
N GLU A 123 -13.05 -11.94 -15.60
CA GLU A 123 -12.81 -11.65 -17.01
C GLU A 123 -13.72 -10.53 -17.53
N ALA A 124 -15.00 -10.56 -17.18
CA ALA A 124 -15.94 -9.49 -17.49
C ALA A 124 -15.51 -8.17 -16.85
N TRP A 125 -15.01 -8.20 -15.61
CA TRP A 125 -14.49 -7.00 -14.96
C TRP A 125 -13.23 -6.47 -15.62
N LEU A 126 -12.25 -7.32 -15.96
CA LEU A 126 -11.03 -6.93 -16.66
C LEU A 126 -11.34 -6.33 -18.03
N LYS A 127 -12.25 -6.93 -18.79
CA LYS A 127 -12.73 -6.38 -20.06
C LYS A 127 -13.33 -4.99 -19.85
N TYR A 128 -14.23 -4.83 -18.89
CA TYR A 128 -14.86 -3.55 -18.59
C TYR A 128 -13.84 -2.47 -18.16
N GLN A 129 -12.88 -2.81 -17.30
CA GLN A 129 -11.81 -1.90 -16.90
C GLN A 129 -10.92 -1.46 -18.08
N ARG A 130 -10.64 -2.37 -19.02
CA ARG A 130 -9.93 -2.04 -20.26
C ARG A 130 -10.76 -1.10 -21.13
N ASP A 131 -12.05 -1.38 -21.31
CA ASP A 131 -12.94 -0.56 -22.12
C ASP A 131 -13.10 0.86 -21.53
N LEU A 132 -13.22 1.00 -20.21
CA LEU A 132 -13.19 2.30 -19.52
C LEU A 132 -11.90 3.08 -19.82
N ARG A 133 -10.74 2.41 -19.71
CA ARG A 133 -9.43 3.04 -19.92
C ARG A 133 -9.24 3.53 -21.35
N LEU A 134 -9.82 2.83 -22.32
CA LEU A 134 -9.75 3.17 -23.74
C LEU A 134 -10.91 4.07 -24.20
N GLY A 135 -11.77 4.53 -23.28
CA GLY A 135 -12.93 5.38 -23.61
C GLY A 135 -14.05 4.66 -24.37
N LYS A 136 -14.08 3.32 -24.35
CA LYS A 136 -15.09 2.47 -25.00
C LYS A 136 -16.30 2.14 -24.13
N ALA A 137 -16.24 2.48 -22.84
CA ALA A 137 -17.33 2.32 -21.89
C ALA A 137 -17.52 3.61 -21.06
N ASP A 138 -18.74 3.85 -20.61
CA ASP A 138 -19.08 4.97 -19.72
C ASP A 138 -19.49 4.43 -18.35
N PRO A 139 -18.81 4.83 -17.26
CA PRO A 139 -19.17 4.38 -15.92
C PRO A 139 -20.53 4.88 -15.43
N SER A 140 -21.20 5.80 -16.13
CA SER A 140 -22.62 6.12 -15.87
C SER A 140 -23.58 5.00 -16.29
N ARG A 141 -23.13 4.10 -17.18
CA ARG A 141 -23.89 2.95 -17.71
C ARG A 141 -23.07 1.66 -17.55
N PRO A 142 -22.75 1.27 -16.29
CA PRO A 142 -21.92 0.10 -16.04
C PRO A 142 -22.62 -1.19 -16.47
N PRO A 143 -21.88 -2.22 -16.91
CA PRO A 143 -22.46 -3.54 -17.15
C PRO A 143 -22.88 -4.21 -15.83
N VAL A 144 -23.81 -5.15 -15.92
CA VAL A 144 -24.12 -6.06 -14.81
C VAL A 144 -23.09 -7.18 -14.82
N ILE A 145 -22.25 -7.25 -13.78
CA ILE A 145 -21.25 -8.31 -13.60
C ILE A 145 -21.63 -9.09 -12.34
N GLY A 146 -21.90 -10.39 -12.53
CA GLY A 146 -22.30 -11.29 -11.46
C GLY A 146 -21.15 -11.79 -10.60
N THR A 147 -21.50 -12.61 -9.61
CA THR A 147 -20.53 -13.39 -8.81
C THR A 147 -20.35 -14.76 -9.44
N VAL A 148 -19.29 -15.48 -9.05
CA VAL A 148 -19.07 -16.88 -9.46
C VAL A 148 -18.85 -17.79 -8.25
N ALA A 149 -19.13 -19.09 -8.42
CA ALA A 149 -18.99 -20.09 -7.36
C ALA A 149 -17.51 -20.28 -6.94
N ASN A 150 -16.61 -20.43 -7.92
CA ASN A 150 -15.17 -20.48 -7.65
C ASN A 150 -14.66 -19.09 -7.28
N LYS A 151 -14.45 -18.83 -5.99
CA LYS A 151 -14.00 -17.52 -5.49
C LYS A 151 -12.61 -17.10 -5.96
N TYR A 152 -11.77 -18.03 -6.41
CA TYR A 152 -10.48 -17.69 -7.04
C TYR A 152 -10.64 -17.13 -8.46
N ALA A 153 -11.77 -17.37 -9.12
CA ALA A 153 -12.11 -16.80 -10.42
C ALA A 153 -12.78 -15.41 -10.31
N THR A 154 -12.82 -14.83 -9.11
CA THR A 154 -13.31 -13.47 -8.90
C THR A 154 -12.18 -12.46 -8.92
N VAL A 155 -12.51 -11.17 -9.02
CA VAL A 155 -11.54 -10.06 -8.89
C VAL A 155 -10.71 -10.19 -7.59
N ALA A 156 -11.31 -10.65 -6.50
CA ALA A 156 -10.65 -10.90 -5.22
C ALA A 156 -9.47 -11.89 -5.30
N GLY A 157 -9.56 -12.89 -6.18
CA GLY A 157 -8.62 -14.01 -6.24
C GLY A 157 -7.23 -13.63 -6.78
N LEU A 158 -7.18 -12.74 -7.78
CA LEU A 158 -5.95 -12.47 -8.53
C LEU A 158 -5.61 -10.98 -8.69
N GLU A 159 -6.60 -10.08 -8.62
CA GLU A 159 -6.39 -8.66 -8.93
C GLU A 159 -6.53 -7.79 -7.68
N GLY A 160 -7.68 -7.88 -7.04
CA GLY A 160 -8.20 -6.88 -6.13
C GLY A 160 -8.69 -5.62 -6.83
N VAL A 161 -9.29 -4.73 -6.05
CA VAL A 161 -9.86 -3.47 -6.49
C VAL A 161 -9.02 -2.34 -5.91
N HIS A 162 -8.61 -1.41 -6.77
CA HIS A 162 -7.85 -0.22 -6.39
C HIS A 162 -8.65 1.05 -6.65
N PHE A 163 -8.83 1.89 -5.62
CA PHE A 163 -9.35 3.25 -5.75
C PHE A 163 -8.26 4.26 -5.43
N ARG A 164 -7.98 5.16 -6.37
CA ARG A 164 -6.75 5.96 -6.37
C ARG A 164 -7.04 7.43 -6.20
N SER A 165 -6.24 8.10 -5.36
CA SER A 165 -6.28 9.56 -5.24
C SER A 165 -5.69 10.22 -6.48
N LYS A 166 -5.93 11.53 -6.63
CA LYS A 166 -5.09 12.40 -7.44
C LYS A 166 -3.67 12.46 -6.86
N TRP A 167 -2.75 12.96 -7.67
CA TRP A 167 -1.36 13.12 -7.31
C TRP A 167 -1.17 14.16 -6.21
N ILE A 168 -0.41 13.79 -5.18
CA ILE A 168 -0.11 14.66 -4.05
C ILE A 168 1.38 14.98 -4.09
N LYS A 169 1.78 16.23 -3.91
CA LYS A 169 3.20 16.58 -3.94
C LYS A 169 3.91 15.97 -2.72
N ALA A 170 5.01 15.26 -2.96
CA ALA A 170 5.84 14.72 -1.89
C ALA A 170 6.95 15.72 -1.51
N THR A 171 7.40 15.67 -0.25
CA THR A 171 8.49 16.49 0.28
C THR A 171 9.59 15.57 0.79
N PRO A 172 10.79 15.58 0.17
CA PRO A 172 11.93 14.80 0.66
C PRO A 172 12.23 15.05 2.13
N GLY A 173 12.66 14.01 2.84
CA GLY A 173 13.00 14.08 4.26
C GLY A 173 11.80 14.23 5.20
N ARG A 174 10.57 14.36 4.69
CA ARG A 174 9.34 14.52 5.48
C ARG A 174 8.80 13.16 5.94
N ARG A 175 8.19 13.15 7.12
CA ARG A 175 7.30 12.10 7.64
C ARG A 175 5.87 12.60 7.59
N TYR A 176 4.98 11.63 7.46
CA TYR A 176 3.57 11.77 7.21
C TYR A 176 2.81 10.80 8.09
N TRP A 177 1.51 11.03 8.19
CA TRP A 177 0.54 10.12 8.78
C TRP A 177 -0.49 9.75 7.74
N LEU A 178 -0.92 8.49 7.74
CA LEU A 178 -2.12 8.07 7.04
C LEU A 178 -3.11 7.56 8.07
N VAL A 179 -4.33 8.08 8.00
CA VAL A 179 -5.48 7.62 8.77
C VAL A 179 -6.59 7.14 7.86
N ALA A 180 -7.41 6.23 8.35
CA ALA A 180 -8.63 5.80 7.70
C ALA A 180 -9.54 5.07 8.67
N ASP A 181 -10.84 5.22 8.45
CA ASP A 181 -11.86 4.34 8.97
C ASP A 181 -12.16 3.25 7.93
N MET A 182 -12.31 2.01 8.39
CA MET A 182 -12.58 0.90 7.50
C MET A 182 -13.51 -0.13 8.13
N LYS A 183 -14.41 -0.68 7.32
CA LYS A 183 -15.24 -1.85 7.65
C LYS A 183 -15.10 -2.90 6.56
N GLY A 184 -14.75 -4.13 6.95
CA GLY A 184 -14.66 -5.26 6.02
C GLY A 184 -13.77 -6.37 6.56
N ARG A 185 -13.98 -7.58 6.08
CA ARG A 185 -13.36 -8.81 6.59
C ARG A 185 -11.88 -8.96 6.28
N THR A 186 -11.16 -9.61 7.19
CA THR A 186 -9.78 -10.09 7.01
C THR A 186 -9.76 -11.63 7.01
N ALA A 187 -8.82 -12.24 6.30
CA ALA A 187 -8.56 -13.69 6.35
C ALA A 187 -7.06 -13.95 6.52
N GLY A 188 -6.59 -14.08 7.76
CA GLY A 188 -5.17 -14.38 8.07
C GLY A 188 -4.20 -13.31 7.56
N ILE A 189 -3.36 -13.65 6.58
CA ILE A 189 -2.42 -12.70 5.96
C ILE A 189 -3.08 -11.82 4.88
N PHE A 190 -4.33 -12.11 4.53
CA PHE A 190 -5.10 -11.39 3.54
C PHE A 190 -5.99 -10.35 4.20
N PHE A 191 -5.62 -9.07 4.09
CA PHE A 191 -6.35 -7.94 4.65
C PHE A 191 -6.32 -6.75 3.69
N PRO A 192 -7.31 -5.85 3.73
CA PRO A 192 -7.31 -4.63 2.95
C PRO A 192 -6.18 -3.68 3.37
N LYS A 193 -5.67 -2.94 2.40
CA LYS A 193 -4.51 -2.07 2.54
C LYS A 193 -4.82 -0.72 1.96
N ILE A 194 -4.28 0.33 2.56
CA ILE A 194 -4.23 1.63 1.91
C ILE A 194 -2.78 1.93 1.61
N PHE A 195 -2.40 1.79 0.34
CA PHE A 195 -1.02 2.02 -0.07
C PHE A 195 -0.76 3.52 -0.19
N VAL A 196 0.40 3.96 0.30
CA VAL A 196 1.01 5.19 -0.14
C VAL A 196 2.16 4.84 -1.07
N LYS A 197 1.96 5.12 -2.36
CA LYS A 197 2.96 4.89 -3.40
C LYS A 197 3.61 6.21 -3.73
N GLY A 198 4.94 6.26 -3.65
CA GLY A 198 5.76 7.40 -4.05
C GLY A 198 6.28 7.21 -5.47
N PHE A 199 6.26 8.28 -6.26
CA PHE A 199 6.60 8.26 -7.68
C PHE A 199 7.61 9.34 -8.03
N ALA A 200 8.43 9.06 -9.04
CA ALA A 200 9.28 10.05 -9.70
C ALA A 200 8.92 10.15 -11.19
N ASP A 201 9.30 11.25 -11.82
CA ASP A 201 9.15 11.45 -13.27
C ASP A 201 10.28 10.73 -14.04
N PHE A 202 9.91 9.82 -14.95
CA PHE A 202 10.83 9.08 -15.81
C PHE A 202 10.65 9.42 -17.30
N SER A 203 9.99 10.54 -17.62
CA SER A 203 9.77 10.98 -19.01
C SER A 203 11.06 11.06 -19.83
N ALA A 204 12.16 11.51 -19.24
CA ALA A 204 13.48 11.57 -19.89
C ALA A 204 14.08 10.20 -20.26
N LEU A 205 13.59 9.12 -19.64
CA LEU A 205 14.04 7.75 -19.85
C LEU A 205 13.03 6.90 -20.64
N ALA A 206 11.93 7.49 -21.07
CA ALA A 206 10.87 6.76 -21.75
C ALA A 206 11.27 6.38 -23.18
N ASP A 207 10.98 5.14 -23.54
CA ASP A 207 11.30 4.52 -24.84
C ASP A 207 10.04 4.07 -25.61
N GLY A 208 8.86 4.25 -25.01
CA GLY A 208 7.59 3.89 -25.61
C GLY A 208 6.42 4.73 -25.11
N LEU A 209 5.33 4.65 -25.86
CA LEU A 209 4.03 5.23 -25.53
C LEU A 209 3.18 4.22 -24.75
N SER A 210 2.32 4.69 -23.86
CA SER A 210 1.34 3.82 -23.20
C SER A 210 0.21 3.42 -24.16
N ASP A 211 -0.48 2.31 -23.89
CA ASP A 211 -1.66 1.87 -24.68
C ASP A 211 -2.71 2.96 -24.85
N VAL A 212 -2.91 3.80 -23.83
CA VAL A 212 -3.85 4.93 -23.89
C VAL A 212 -3.37 5.97 -24.89
N SER A 213 -2.07 6.28 -24.89
CA SER A 213 -1.49 7.26 -25.81
C SER A 213 -1.53 6.74 -27.26
N LEU A 214 -1.23 5.46 -27.45
CA LEU A 214 -1.35 4.78 -28.74
C LEU A 214 -2.80 4.82 -29.26
N ASN A 215 -3.77 4.51 -28.40
CA ASN A 215 -5.19 4.59 -28.72
C ASN A 215 -5.63 6.03 -29.07
N ASP A 216 -5.23 7.03 -28.27
CA ASP A 216 -5.52 8.44 -28.52
C ASP A 216 -4.97 8.90 -29.89
N MET A 217 -3.80 8.37 -30.28
CA MET A 217 -3.14 8.66 -31.55
C MET A 217 -3.60 7.76 -32.70
N LYS A 218 -4.49 6.78 -32.45
CA LYS A 218 -4.92 5.75 -33.41
C LYS A 218 -3.74 4.99 -34.04
N LEU A 219 -2.71 4.71 -33.23
CA LEU A 219 -1.54 3.94 -33.62
C LEU A 219 -1.55 2.56 -32.95
N SER A 220 -1.16 1.52 -33.67
CA SER A 220 -0.83 0.23 -33.04
C SER A 220 0.59 0.26 -32.47
N ALA A 221 0.90 -0.68 -31.57
CA ALA A 221 2.26 -0.85 -31.06
C ALA A 221 3.26 -1.19 -32.19
N ASP A 222 2.83 -1.99 -33.17
CA ASP A 222 3.65 -2.38 -34.33
C ASP A 222 3.91 -1.19 -35.26
N ASP A 223 2.88 -0.37 -35.52
CA ASP A 223 3.04 0.84 -36.32
C ASP A 223 3.98 1.82 -35.64
N PHE A 224 3.84 2.00 -34.33
CA PHE A 224 4.77 2.82 -33.54
C PHE A 224 6.19 2.27 -33.62
N ALA A 225 6.39 0.95 -33.48
CA ALA A 225 7.71 0.32 -33.52
C ALA A 225 8.41 0.48 -34.88
N LYS A 226 7.66 0.53 -35.98
CA LYS A 226 8.18 0.76 -37.35
C LYS A 226 8.61 2.20 -37.62
N LEU A 227 8.23 3.17 -36.77
CA LEU A 227 8.61 4.55 -36.96
C LEU A 227 10.13 4.77 -36.76
N PRO A 228 10.75 5.70 -37.51
CA PRO A 228 12.13 6.12 -37.27
C PRO A 228 12.36 6.51 -35.81
N ALA A 229 13.53 6.18 -35.26
CA ALA A 229 13.85 6.42 -33.84
C ALA A 229 13.67 7.90 -33.43
N GLY A 230 14.03 8.85 -34.31
CA GLY A 230 13.82 10.28 -34.08
C GLY A 230 12.33 10.63 -33.93
N LYS A 231 11.46 10.05 -34.79
CA LYS A 231 10.03 10.30 -34.73
C LYS A 231 9.38 9.69 -33.48
N ARG A 232 9.81 8.49 -33.07
CA ARG A 232 9.37 7.88 -31.80
C ARG A 232 9.70 8.77 -30.61
N LYS A 233 10.93 9.27 -30.53
CA LYS A 233 11.36 10.20 -29.47
C LYS A 233 10.55 11.48 -29.44
N GLU A 234 10.27 12.08 -30.61
CA GLU A 234 9.42 13.26 -30.73
C GLU A 234 8.01 13.02 -30.19
N LEU A 235 7.37 11.91 -30.57
CA LEU A 235 6.04 11.54 -30.09
C LEU A 235 6.00 11.28 -28.58
N ILE A 236 6.99 10.58 -28.05
CA ILE A 236 7.12 10.33 -26.60
C ILE A 236 7.29 11.65 -25.85
N ALA A 237 8.16 12.54 -26.33
CA ALA A 237 8.39 13.84 -25.67
C ALA A 237 7.13 14.71 -25.70
N ALA A 238 6.40 14.73 -26.81
CA ALA A 238 5.14 15.46 -26.93
C ALA A 238 4.06 14.89 -25.99
N ASP A 239 3.92 13.58 -25.91
CA ASP A 239 2.98 12.93 -24.99
C ASP A 239 3.37 13.15 -23.53
N ALA A 240 4.66 13.05 -23.18
CA ALA A 240 5.15 13.32 -21.83
C ALA A 240 4.88 14.75 -21.37
N LYS A 241 5.01 15.73 -22.28
CA LYS A 241 4.66 17.13 -22.00
C LYS A 241 3.16 17.30 -21.73
N LYS A 242 2.32 16.60 -22.49
CA LYS A 242 0.85 16.70 -22.40
C LYS A 242 0.26 15.89 -21.23
N HIS A 243 0.86 14.74 -20.93
CA HIS A 243 0.38 13.73 -19.99
C HIS A 243 1.52 13.24 -19.08
N PRO A 244 2.12 14.14 -18.27
CA PRO A 244 3.33 13.83 -17.48
C PRO A 244 3.11 12.70 -16.46
N ASP A 245 1.87 12.48 -16.04
CA ASP A 245 1.51 11.41 -15.12
C ASP A 245 1.65 10.00 -15.71
N ARG A 246 1.55 9.83 -17.04
CA ARG A 246 1.78 8.54 -17.73
C ARG A 246 3.23 8.05 -17.60
N TYR A 247 4.16 8.96 -17.33
CA TYR A 247 5.61 8.71 -17.25
C TYR A 247 6.13 8.65 -15.82
N ARG A 248 5.24 8.75 -14.84
CA ARG A 248 5.61 8.54 -13.44
C ARG A 248 5.81 7.06 -13.17
N ARG A 249 6.86 6.71 -12.43
CA ARG A 249 7.13 5.33 -11.99
C ARG A 249 7.25 5.27 -10.48
N GLU A 250 6.75 4.19 -9.91
CA GLU A 250 6.78 3.96 -8.47
C GLU A 250 8.23 3.73 -8.03
N VAL A 251 8.68 4.50 -7.04
CA VAL A 251 10.03 4.43 -6.45
C VAL A 251 10.00 4.23 -4.94
N TYR A 252 8.80 4.27 -4.36
CA TYR A 252 8.56 4.08 -2.93
C TYR A 252 7.20 3.44 -2.73
N ARG A 253 7.09 2.52 -1.77
CA ARG A 253 5.82 1.91 -1.39
C ARG A 253 5.79 1.68 0.11
N TRP A 254 4.69 2.09 0.71
CA TRP A 254 4.30 1.76 2.06
C TRP A 254 2.79 1.48 2.08
N TYR A 255 2.27 0.85 3.13
CA TYR A 255 0.83 0.68 3.31
C TYR A 255 0.40 0.72 4.77
N LEU A 256 -0.80 1.24 5.00
CA LEU A 256 -1.55 1.07 6.23
C LEU A 256 -2.27 -0.28 6.18
N ALA A 257 -2.05 -1.09 7.22
CA ALA A 257 -2.62 -2.43 7.33
C ALA A 257 -3.97 -2.38 8.05
N CYS A 258 -5.07 -2.48 7.31
CA CYS A 258 -6.43 -2.43 7.85
C CYS A 258 -6.90 -3.84 8.26
N ARG A 259 -6.24 -4.42 9.27
CA ARG A 259 -6.60 -5.75 9.82
C ARG A 259 -7.82 -5.62 10.73
N ASN A 260 -8.94 -6.17 10.27
CA ASN A 260 -10.24 -5.94 10.88
C ASN A 260 -11.03 -7.24 11.08
N GLU A 261 -11.89 -7.20 12.09
CA GLU A 261 -12.96 -8.18 12.29
C GLU A 261 -14.06 -7.97 11.24
N ASP A 262 -14.81 -9.03 10.94
CA ASP A 262 -15.87 -8.93 9.95
C ASP A 262 -16.98 -7.98 10.43
N ASN A 263 -17.44 -7.11 9.52
CA ASN A 263 -18.52 -6.16 9.72
C ASN A 263 -18.36 -5.10 10.83
N VAL A 264 -17.17 -4.92 11.41
CA VAL A 264 -16.89 -3.87 12.41
C VAL A 264 -16.22 -2.66 11.76
N TRP A 265 -16.64 -1.45 12.11
CA TRP A 265 -15.89 -0.24 11.75
C TRP A 265 -14.72 -0.06 12.71
N LYS A 266 -13.53 0.16 12.16
CA LYS A 266 -12.32 0.38 12.96
C LYS A 266 -11.50 1.53 12.37
N HIS A 267 -10.97 2.33 13.28
CA HIS A 267 -10.02 3.40 12.97
C HIS A 267 -8.60 2.84 12.87
N TYR A 268 -7.86 3.32 11.88
CA TYR A 268 -6.46 2.99 11.67
C TYR A 268 -5.65 4.27 11.45
N ALA A 269 -4.51 4.36 12.12
CA ALA A 269 -3.56 5.45 12.00
C ALA A 269 -2.14 4.89 12.02
N ALA A 270 -1.27 5.34 11.12
CA ALA A 270 0.16 5.06 11.24
C ALA A 270 1.03 6.10 10.52
N PRO A 271 2.26 6.35 11.03
CA PRO A 271 3.21 7.22 10.38
C PRO A 271 3.97 6.51 9.25
N PHE A 272 4.40 7.29 8.26
CA PHE A 272 5.31 6.84 7.20
C PHE A 272 6.23 7.97 6.70
N PRO A 273 7.43 7.68 6.18
CA PRO A 273 8.09 6.37 6.22
C PRO A 273 8.30 5.88 7.65
N PRO A 274 8.42 4.55 7.85
CA PRO A 274 8.59 4.00 9.19
C PRO A 274 9.90 4.52 9.81
N ARG A 275 10.99 4.63 9.03
CA ARG A 275 12.29 5.10 9.51
C ARG A 275 12.80 6.27 8.66
N GLY A 276 13.38 7.26 9.35
CA GLY A 276 13.94 8.47 8.74
C GLY A 276 12.94 9.28 7.93
N GLY A 277 13.47 10.07 7.00
CA GLY A 277 12.66 10.90 6.11
C GLY A 277 12.36 10.23 4.77
N LEU A 278 11.34 10.74 4.07
CA LEU A 278 11.00 10.29 2.72
C LEU A 278 12.21 10.34 1.77
N PRO A 279 12.48 9.29 0.98
CA PRO A 279 13.56 9.30 0.00
C PRO A 279 13.49 10.46 -0.98
N LYS A 280 14.64 11.03 -1.32
CA LYS A 280 14.71 12.20 -2.23
C LYS A 280 14.15 11.94 -3.62
N VAL A 281 14.20 10.70 -4.07
CA VAL A 281 13.70 10.29 -5.39
C VAL A 281 12.16 10.36 -5.48
N ALA A 282 11.43 10.25 -4.37
CA ALA A 282 9.98 10.35 -4.37
C ALA A 282 9.52 11.81 -4.50
N GLN A 283 8.94 12.16 -5.64
CA GLN A 283 8.49 13.53 -5.97
C GLN A 283 6.99 13.72 -5.79
N TRP A 284 6.22 12.64 -5.90
CA TRP A 284 4.76 12.62 -5.82
C TRP A 284 4.30 11.41 -5.02
N PHE A 285 3.13 11.51 -4.40
CA PHE A 285 2.40 10.39 -3.82
C PHE A 285 1.12 10.12 -4.60
N ARG A 286 0.65 8.89 -4.47
CA ARG A 286 -0.72 8.48 -4.73
C ARG A 286 -1.17 7.55 -3.61
N ILE A 287 -2.36 7.82 -3.08
CA ILE A 287 -3.04 6.93 -2.13
C ILE A 287 -3.85 5.92 -2.96
N ASP A 288 -3.58 4.63 -2.80
CA ASP A 288 -4.33 3.56 -3.45
C ASP A 288 -5.05 2.73 -2.36
N VAL A 289 -6.34 2.97 -2.17
CA VAL A 289 -7.21 2.11 -1.33
C VAL A 289 -7.36 0.78 -2.05
N TYR A 290 -7.04 -0.32 -1.36
CA TYR A 290 -6.95 -1.65 -1.95
C TYR A 290 -7.66 -2.69 -1.10
N ALA A 291 -8.60 -3.39 -1.72
CA ALA A 291 -9.20 -4.60 -1.16
C ALA A 291 -9.11 -5.71 -2.20
N TYR A 292 -8.82 -6.93 -1.76
CA TYR A 292 -8.71 -8.08 -2.66
C TYR A 292 -9.38 -9.29 -2.01
N TRP A 293 -8.75 -9.88 -1.00
CA TRP A 293 -9.23 -11.10 -0.38
C TRP A 293 -9.58 -10.86 1.10
N PRO A 294 -10.66 -11.47 1.61
CA PRO A 294 -11.58 -12.40 0.92
C PRO A 294 -12.72 -11.71 0.11
N PRO A 295 -13.28 -12.36 -0.94
CA PRO A 295 -14.20 -11.71 -1.89
C PRO A 295 -15.45 -11.13 -1.23
N GLY A 296 -15.76 -9.87 -1.45
CA GLY A 296 -16.94 -9.26 -0.85
C GLY A 296 -16.85 -7.75 -0.81
N GLN A 297 -17.59 -7.18 0.14
CA GLN A 297 -17.71 -5.74 0.32
C GLN A 297 -16.74 -5.20 1.38
N PHE A 298 -16.15 -4.06 1.07
CA PHE A 298 -15.29 -3.29 1.95
C PHE A 298 -15.71 -1.83 1.89
N LEU A 299 -15.77 -1.18 3.04
CA LEU A 299 -16.13 0.23 3.18
C LEU A 299 -14.93 0.98 3.77
N PHE A 300 -14.67 2.15 3.23
CA PHE A 300 -13.61 3.05 3.68
C PHE A 300 -14.16 4.45 3.82
N ASP A 301 -13.69 5.14 4.83
CA ASP A 301 -13.99 6.54 5.09
C ASP A 301 -12.79 7.23 5.75
N ASP A 302 -12.82 8.55 5.81
CA ASP A 302 -11.81 9.39 6.47
C ASP A 302 -10.37 9.05 6.05
N VAL A 303 -10.16 8.73 4.77
CA VAL A 303 -8.86 8.34 4.21
C VAL A 303 -8.01 9.58 3.99
N HIS A 304 -7.29 10.01 5.03
CA HIS A 304 -6.52 11.25 5.02
C HIS A 304 -5.03 11.05 5.25
N MET A 305 -4.23 11.82 4.52
CA MET A 305 -2.79 11.89 4.65
C MET A 305 -2.38 13.25 5.20
N TYR A 306 -1.60 13.27 6.27
CA TYR A 306 -1.13 14.47 6.93
C TYR A 306 0.40 14.53 6.96
N LYS A 307 0.97 15.73 7.09
CA LYS A 307 2.38 15.85 7.52
C LYS A 307 2.44 15.48 9.00
N ASP A 308 3.51 14.85 9.46
CA ASP A 308 3.71 14.65 10.90
C ASP A 308 3.88 16.01 11.58
N PRO A 309 2.96 16.43 12.47
CA PRO A 309 2.97 17.74 13.10
C PRO A 309 4.14 17.91 14.08
N ARG A 310 4.74 16.80 14.53
CA ARG A 310 5.87 16.80 15.48
C ARG A 310 7.20 17.01 14.77
N GLN A 311 7.26 16.86 13.44
CA GLN A 311 8.50 16.99 12.69
C GLN A 311 8.87 18.44 12.40
N LYS A 312 9.84 18.96 13.15
CA LYS A 312 10.37 20.33 13.01
C LYS A 312 11.30 20.52 11.82
N ALA A 313 12.12 19.51 11.47
CA ALA A 313 13.10 19.58 10.39
C ALA A 313 13.12 18.31 9.52
N PRO A 314 13.54 18.38 8.24
CA PRO A 314 13.71 17.19 7.40
C PRO A 314 14.63 16.16 8.05
N LEU A 315 14.22 14.90 8.02
CA LEU A 315 15.01 13.78 8.53
C LEU A 315 15.92 13.23 7.42
N PRO A 316 17.08 12.67 7.79
CA PRO A 316 17.93 11.98 6.83
C PRO A 316 17.23 10.75 6.25
N GLU A 317 17.56 10.43 5.01
CA GLU A 317 17.13 9.19 4.36
C GLU A 317 17.89 8.01 4.97
N VAL A 318 17.16 6.94 5.31
CA VAL A 318 17.78 5.70 5.78
C VAL A 318 18.13 4.84 4.58
N LYS A 319 19.38 4.37 4.52
CA LYS A 319 19.85 3.49 3.44
C LYS A 319 18.99 2.23 3.37
N ALA A 320 18.72 1.78 2.14
CA ALA A 320 18.06 0.50 1.92
C ALA A 320 18.86 -0.63 2.57
N ARG A 321 18.14 -1.57 3.21
CA ARG A 321 18.76 -2.76 3.82
C ARG A 321 19.30 -3.73 2.80
N THR A 322 18.75 -3.73 1.59
CA THR A 322 19.19 -4.60 0.49
C THR A 322 20.61 -4.22 0.09
N PRO A 323 21.59 -5.13 0.24
CA PRO A 323 22.97 -4.85 -0.15
C PRO A 323 23.05 -4.41 -1.62
N ARG A 324 23.89 -3.41 -1.89
CA ARG A 324 24.14 -2.86 -3.25
C ARG A 324 22.92 -2.24 -3.95
N TYR A 325 21.80 -2.02 -3.23
CA TYR A 325 20.69 -1.29 -3.79
C TYR A 325 21.13 0.13 -4.18
N LYS A 326 20.84 0.50 -5.43
CA LYS A 326 20.99 1.86 -5.94
C LYS A 326 19.60 2.41 -6.18
N ALA A 327 19.31 3.59 -5.63
CA ALA A 327 18.08 4.29 -5.94
C ALA A 327 18.01 4.54 -7.46
N PRO A 328 16.81 4.40 -8.07
CA PRO A 328 16.67 4.63 -9.50
C PRO A 328 17.00 6.09 -9.84
N SER A 329 17.72 6.28 -10.93
CA SER A 329 17.98 7.61 -11.51
C SER A 329 16.84 7.97 -12.45
N THR A 330 16.36 9.21 -12.37
CA THR A 330 15.42 9.78 -13.35
C THR A 330 16.15 10.43 -14.54
N GLN A 331 17.48 10.45 -14.52
CA GLN A 331 18.33 11.08 -15.54
C GLN A 331 19.06 10.02 -16.38
N PRO A 332 19.28 10.27 -17.69
CA PRO A 332 20.12 9.43 -18.54
C PRO A 332 21.56 9.35 -18.01
N THR A 333 22.18 8.17 -18.17
CA THR A 333 23.62 7.99 -17.90
C THR A 333 24.44 8.91 -18.80
N GLY A 334 25.24 9.80 -18.20
CA GLY A 334 26.09 10.78 -18.91
C GLY A 334 25.64 12.23 -18.85
N ALA A 335 24.46 12.51 -18.28
CA ALA A 335 24.03 13.88 -17.98
C ALA A 335 24.55 14.32 -16.60
N ARG A 336 25.80 14.81 -16.53
CA ARG A 336 26.33 15.54 -15.38
C ARG A 336 27.16 16.72 -15.83
#